data_AF-A0A8J7F960-F1
#
_entry.id   AF-A0A8J7F960-F1
#
_cell.length_a   1.000
_cell.length_b   1.000
_cell.length_c   1.000
_cell.angle_alpha   90.00
_cell.angle_beta   90.00
_cell.angle_gamma   90.00
#
_symmetry.space_group_name_H-M   'P 1'
#
loop_
_entity.id
_entity.type
_entity.pdbx_description
1 polymer ?
#
loop_
_entity_poly.entity_id
_entity_poly.type
_entity_poly.pdbx_seq_one_letter_code
_entity_poly.pdbx_strand_id
1 'polypeptide(L)'
;MATLHVSRFKKSIESVREEVVIPDTGNIWDDIDALIENAERITFNSLGRQTVATIISSALSSSGFAQIYSEKYLRSRREAFAVVIERAKARNEVGADLDANLVFDVMSGMMLYGLAFPPASESWSAYVRRAVEAIIILCPIKYF
;
A
#
# COMPACT_ATOMS: atom_id res chain seq x y z
N MET A 1 3.16 -4.04 33.10
CA MET A 1 2.39 -4.16 31.83
C MET A 1 2.76 -3.12 30.77
N ALA A 2 3.05 -1.85 31.12
CA ALA A 2 3.40 -0.82 30.13
C ALA A 2 4.70 -1.09 29.30
N THR A 3 5.73 -1.67 29.92
CA THR A 3 7.03 -1.93 29.26
C THR A 3 6.97 -2.98 28.14
N LEU A 4 6.08 -3.98 28.27
CA LEU A 4 5.82 -4.99 27.25
C LEU A 4 5.13 -4.40 26.01
N HIS A 5 4.30 -3.37 26.19
CA HIS A 5 3.59 -2.71 25.10
C HIS A 5 4.54 -1.89 24.23
N VAL A 6 5.52 -1.21 24.84
CA VAL A 6 6.53 -0.39 24.13
C VAL A 6 7.58 -1.26 23.41
N SER A 7 7.96 -2.43 23.95
CA SER A 7 8.90 -3.31 23.23
C SER A 7 8.26 -3.97 22.01
N ARG A 8 6.98 -4.37 22.12
CA ARG A 8 6.19 -4.89 20.98
C ARG A 8 5.97 -3.82 19.91
N PHE A 9 5.71 -2.58 20.34
CA PHE A 9 5.60 -1.39 19.49
C PHE A 9 6.83 -1.20 18.59
N LYS A 10 8.02 -1.18 19.19
CA LYS A 10 9.27 -0.93 18.45
C LYS A 10 9.62 -2.09 17.51
N LYS A 11 9.45 -3.32 17.98
CA LYS A 11 9.70 -4.53 17.19
C LYS A 11 8.82 -4.61 15.94
N SER A 12 7.55 -4.23 16.04
CA SER A 12 6.62 -4.21 14.90
C SER A 12 6.89 -3.11 13.88
N ILE A 13 7.64 -2.05 14.21
CA ILE A 13 8.06 -1.03 13.23
C ILE A 13 9.37 -1.45 12.57
N GLU A 14 10.32 -1.97 13.36
CA GLU A 14 11.63 -2.41 12.88
C GLU A 14 11.52 -3.65 11.98
N SER A 15 10.59 -4.56 12.25
CA SER A 15 10.40 -5.77 11.43
C SER A 15 9.89 -5.52 10.02
N VAL A 16 9.46 -4.29 9.69
CA VAL A 16 8.83 -3.95 8.41
C VAL A 16 9.66 -2.97 7.60
N ARG A 17 10.77 -2.46 8.16
CA ARG A 17 11.70 -1.56 7.48
C ARG A 17 12.43 -2.29 6.36
N GLU A 18 11.78 -2.37 5.22
CA GLU A 18 12.40 -2.68 3.94
C GLU A 18 12.61 -1.40 3.13
N GLU A 19 13.69 -1.38 2.36
CA GLU A 19 13.94 -0.36 1.35
C GLU A 19 12.79 -0.36 0.34
N VAL A 20 12.23 0.83 0.08
CA VAL A 20 11.11 0.96 -0.84
C VAL A 20 11.68 0.94 -2.26
N VAL A 21 11.59 -0.22 -2.91
CA VAL A 21 11.91 -0.32 -4.34
C VAL A 21 10.79 0.37 -5.12
N ILE A 22 11.13 1.44 -5.82
CA ILE A 22 10.21 2.18 -6.68
C ILE A 22 10.31 1.57 -8.09
N PRO A 23 9.27 0.90 -8.60
CA PRO A 23 9.30 0.37 -9.95
C PRO A 23 9.36 1.51 -10.99
N ASP A 24 9.98 1.21 -12.12
CA ASP A 24 10.09 2.10 -13.28
C ASP A 24 10.17 1.26 -14.56
N THR A 25 9.10 0.52 -14.81
CA THR A 25 8.95 -0.41 -15.94
C THR A 25 8.68 0.32 -17.26
N GLY A 26 8.30 1.60 -17.19
CA GLY A 26 7.92 2.42 -18.34
C GLY A 26 6.41 2.49 -18.59
N ASN A 27 5.58 1.81 -17.79
CA ASN A 27 4.12 1.86 -17.87
C ASN A 27 3.48 1.67 -16.49
N ILE A 28 2.45 2.44 -16.18
CA ILE A 28 1.76 2.42 -14.87
C ILE A 28 1.27 1.04 -14.50
N TRP A 29 0.77 0.25 -15.45
CA TRP A 29 0.16 -1.04 -15.13
C TRP A 29 1.18 -2.08 -14.68
N ASP A 30 2.36 -2.08 -15.28
CA ASP A 30 3.46 -2.98 -14.91
C ASP A 30 4.11 -2.52 -13.60
N ASP A 31 4.16 -1.19 -13.36
CA ASP A 31 4.58 -0.64 -12.07
C ASP A 31 3.62 -1.04 -10.93
N ILE A 32 2.30 -0.99 -11.16
CA ILE A 32 1.28 -1.42 -10.19
C ILE A 32 1.37 -2.93 -9.95
N ASP A 33 1.57 -3.75 -11.00
CA ASP A 33 1.74 -5.19 -10.84
C ASP A 33 2.97 -5.53 -9.99
N ALA A 34 4.11 -4.89 -10.26
CA ALA A 34 5.32 -5.08 -9.47
C ALA A 34 5.12 -4.73 -7.98
N LEU A 35 4.34 -3.67 -7.68
CA LEU A 35 4.00 -3.30 -6.30
C LEU A 35 3.10 -4.35 -5.63
N ILE A 36 2.09 -4.85 -6.34
CA ILE A 36 1.17 -5.88 -5.84
C ILE A 36 1.90 -7.19 -5.59
N GLU A 37 2.72 -7.65 -6.55
CA GLU A 37 3.52 -8.87 -6.43
C GLU A 37 4.50 -8.81 -5.26
N ASN A 38 5.16 -7.66 -5.08
CA ASN A 38 6.05 -7.47 -3.94
C ASN A 38 5.28 -7.50 -2.60
N ALA A 39 4.11 -6.86 -2.54
CA ALA A 39 3.25 -6.91 -1.37
C ALA A 39 2.75 -8.33 -1.07
N GLU A 40 2.40 -9.10 -2.10
CA GLU A 40 2.01 -10.51 -1.98
C GLU A 40 3.15 -11.33 -1.38
N ARG A 41 4.37 -11.23 -1.91
CA ARG A 41 5.56 -11.94 -1.42
C ARG A 41 5.85 -11.65 0.06
N ILE A 42 5.75 -10.39 0.47
CA ILE A 42 5.98 -9.97 1.87
C ILE A 42 4.88 -10.47 2.79
N THR A 43 3.63 -10.44 2.32
CA THR A 43 2.45 -10.66 3.16
C THR A 43 2.06 -12.13 3.25
N PHE A 44 2.15 -12.91 2.16
CA PHE A 44 1.65 -14.28 2.04
C PHE A 44 2.63 -15.35 2.57
N ASN A 45 3.31 -15.03 3.67
CA ASN A 45 4.00 -16.01 4.50
C ASN A 45 3.51 -15.89 5.96
N SER A 46 3.78 -16.89 6.81
CA SER A 46 3.24 -16.94 8.17
C SER A 46 3.65 -15.72 9.01
N LEU A 47 4.89 -15.26 8.88
CA LEU A 47 5.41 -14.09 9.57
C LEU A 47 4.79 -12.79 9.04
N GLY A 48 4.67 -12.67 7.71
CA GLY A 48 4.08 -11.52 7.03
C GLY A 48 2.63 -11.26 7.47
N ARG A 49 1.79 -12.29 7.43
CA ARG A 49 0.40 -12.21 7.88
C ARG A 49 0.29 -11.80 9.35
N GLN A 50 1.10 -12.40 10.22
CA GLN A 50 1.11 -12.07 11.65
C GLN A 50 1.58 -10.63 11.89
N THR A 51 2.56 -10.17 11.12
CA THR A 51 3.09 -8.80 11.18
C THR A 51 2.02 -7.80 10.81
N VAL A 52 1.36 -7.97 9.65
CA VAL A 52 0.28 -7.09 9.21
C VAL A 52 -0.88 -7.08 10.22
N ALA A 53 -1.33 -8.23 10.71
CA ALA A 53 -2.37 -8.30 11.72
C ALA A 53 -2.00 -7.55 13.01
N THR A 54 -0.75 -7.67 13.47
CA THR A 54 -0.25 -6.97 14.66
C THR A 54 -0.21 -5.46 14.45
N ILE A 55 0.22 -4.99 13.28
CA ILE A 55 0.27 -3.57 12.93
C ILE A 55 -1.14 -2.98 12.95
N ILE A 56 -2.09 -3.59 12.25
CA ILE A 56 -3.47 -3.10 12.18
C ILE A 56 -4.13 -3.10 13.55
N SER A 57 -3.99 -4.18 14.32
CA SER A 57 -4.50 -4.25 15.69
C SER A 57 -3.89 -3.17 16.60
N SER A 58 -2.59 -2.90 16.47
CA SER A 58 -1.90 -1.86 17.25
C SER A 58 -2.34 -0.45 16.85
N ALA A 59 -2.53 -0.19 15.55
CA ALA A 59 -3.00 1.10 15.05
C ALA A 59 -4.44 1.40 15.49
N LEU A 60 -5.32 0.40 15.51
CA LEU A 60 -6.70 0.56 15.97
C LEU A 60 -6.82 0.75 17.50
N SER A 61 -5.91 0.16 18.26
CA SER A 61 -5.93 0.23 19.73
C SER A 61 -5.11 1.39 20.31
N SER A 62 -4.25 2.04 19.51
CA SER A 62 -3.39 3.14 19.94
C SER A 62 -3.19 4.18 18.84
N SER A 63 -3.76 5.37 19.05
CA SER A 63 -3.55 6.53 18.15
C SER A 63 -2.07 6.93 18.06
N GLY A 64 -1.31 6.81 19.15
CA GLY A 64 0.13 7.05 19.15
C GLY A 64 0.91 6.08 18.26
N PHE A 65 0.52 4.80 18.23
CA PHE A 65 1.09 3.83 17.27
C PHE A 65 0.75 4.21 15.84
N ALA A 66 -0.53 4.50 15.57
CA ALA A 66 -0.97 4.89 14.23
C ALA A 66 -0.20 6.10 13.71
N GLN A 67 -0.01 7.13 14.54
CA GLN A 67 0.76 8.32 14.19
C GLN A 67 2.22 7.99 13.87
N ILE A 68 2.92 7.29 14.77
CA ILE A 68 4.34 6.97 14.58
C ILE A 68 4.54 6.06 13.37
N TYR A 69 3.67 5.06 13.18
CA TYR A 69 3.72 4.18 12.01
C TYR A 69 3.48 4.98 10.72
N SER A 70 2.51 5.89 10.72
CA SER A 70 2.27 6.80 9.59
C SER A 70 3.52 7.63 9.26
N GLU A 71 4.08 8.31 10.26
CA GLU A 71 5.23 9.20 10.10
C GLU A 71 6.53 8.48 9.73
N LYS A 72 6.82 7.34 10.36
CA LYS A 72 8.10 6.65 10.23
C LYS A 72 8.13 5.62 9.10
N TYR A 73 6.97 5.17 8.64
CA TYR A 73 6.88 4.07 7.68
C TYR A 73 6.00 4.38 6.47
N LEU A 74 4.75 4.81 6.67
CA LEU A 74 3.85 5.04 5.53
C LEU A 74 4.26 6.26 4.70
N ARG A 75 4.82 7.31 5.33
CA ARG A 75 5.24 8.53 4.63
C ARG A 75 6.21 8.24 3.49
N SER A 76 7.30 7.51 3.73
CA SER A 76 8.28 7.22 2.68
C SER A 76 7.69 6.35 1.56
N ARG A 77 6.77 5.44 1.90
CA ARG A 77 6.06 4.62 0.90
C ARG A 77 5.09 5.44 0.05
N ARG A 78 4.41 6.42 0.65
CA ARG A 78 3.56 7.36 -0.08
C ARG A 78 4.37 8.24 -1.02
N GLU A 79 5.49 8.78 -0.54
CA GLU A 79 6.41 9.58 -1.36
C GLU A 79 6.95 8.76 -2.55
N ALA A 80 7.38 7.52 -2.30
CA ALA A 80 7.81 6.59 -3.33
C ALA A 80 6.71 6.25 -4.34
N PHE A 81 5.49 5.98 -3.88
CA PHE A 81 4.36 5.70 -4.75
C PHE A 81 3.95 6.93 -5.59
N ALA A 82 4.04 8.12 -5.01
CA ALA A 82 3.76 9.36 -5.74
C ALA A 82 4.68 9.51 -6.95
N VAL A 83 5.96 9.11 -6.85
CA VAL A 83 6.88 9.11 -7.99
C VAL A 83 6.38 8.24 -9.15
N VAL A 84 5.79 7.07 -8.87
CA VAL A 84 5.21 6.20 -9.90
C VAL A 84 4.07 6.91 -10.63
N ILE A 85 3.18 7.57 -9.89
CA ILE A 85 2.04 8.30 -10.47
C ILE A 85 2.53 9.53 -11.27
N GLU A 86 3.53 10.26 -10.79
CA GLU A 86 4.08 11.41 -11.52
C GLU A 86 4.75 11.00 -12.83
N ARG A 87 5.43 9.85 -12.87
CA ARG A 87 5.95 9.29 -14.12
C ARG A 87 4.83 8.92 -15.10
N ALA A 88 3.76 8.29 -14.60
CA ALA A 88 2.59 7.96 -15.42
C ALA A 88 1.90 9.20 -15.99
N LYS A 89 1.80 10.29 -15.20
CA LYS A 89 1.32 11.60 -15.67
C LYS A 89 2.21 12.16 -16.77
N ALA A 90 3.52 12.13 -16.60
CA ALA A 90 4.47 12.61 -17.61
C ALA A 90 4.37 11.83 -18.95
N ARG A 91 3.93 10.56 -18.89
CA ARG A 91 3.65 9.72 -20.06
C ARG A 91 2.22 9.83 -20.60
N ASN A 92 1.35 10.62 -19.98
CA ASN A 92 -0.08 10.74 -20.28
C ASN A 92 -0.86 9.42 -20.14
N GLU A 93 -0.42 8.52 -19.27
CA GLU A 93 -1.11 7.24 -18.98
C GLU A 93 -2.30 7.42 -18.04
N VAL A 94 -2.28 8.49 -17.24
CA VAL A 94 -3.29 8.81 -16.24
C VAL A 94 -3.64 10.30 -16.28
N GLY A 95 -4.78 10.68 -15.71
CA GLY A 95 -5.19 12.09 -15.62
C GLY A 95 -4.18 12.95 -14.84
N ALA A 96 -3.95 14.19 -15.31
CA ALA A 96 -3.03 15.14 -14.66
C ALA A 96 -3.40 15.43 -13.19
N ASP A 97 -4.70 15.42 -12.89
CA ASP A 97 -5.24 15.68 -11.55
C ASP A 97 -5.35 14.41 -10.68
N LEU A 98 -4.84 13.25 -11.13
CA LEU A 98 -4.92 12.01 -10.35
C LEU A 98 -4.19 12.18 -9.00
N ASP A 99 -4.93 11.95 -7.91
CA ASP A 99 -4.42 12.02 -6.55
C ASP A 99 -3.68 10.73 -6.18
N ALA A 100 -2.35 10.79 -6.17
CA ALA A 100 -1.50 9.67 -5.82
C ALA A 100 -1.74 9.13 -4.40
N ASN A 101 -2.12 9.98 -3.44
CA ASN A 101 -2.39 9.54 -2.08
C ASN A 101 -3.68 8.71 -2.01
N LEU A 102 -4.71 9.13 -2.74
CA LEU A 102 -5.96 8.39 -2.81
C LEU A 102 -5.76 7.02 -3.47
N VAL A 103 -5.00 6.96 -4.57
CA VAL A 103 -4.68 5.68 -5.23
C VAL A 103 -3.90 4.77 -4.27
N PHE A 104 -2.93 5.31 -3.53
CA PHE A 104 -2.20 4.56 -2.50
C PHE A 104 -3.13 4.02 -1.39
N ASP A 105 -4.08 4.83 -0.93
CA ASP A 105 -5.05 4.44 0.10
C ASP A 105 -6.00 3.35 -0.39
N VAL A 106 -6.50 3.47 -1.62
CA VAL A 106 -7.34 2.44 -2.26
C VAL A 106 -6.56 1.13 -2.39
N MET A 107 -5.35 1.18 -2.94
CA MET A 107 -4.52 -0.02 -3.10
C MET A 107 -4.24 -0.68 -1.73
N SER A 108 -3.77 0.10 -0.76
CA SER A 108 -3.46 -0.41 0.59
C SER A 108 -4.70 -0.96 1.30
N GLY A 109 -5.84 -0.27 1.19
CA GLY A 109 -7.10 -0.68 1.77
C GLY A 109 -7.61 -2.00 1.18
N MET A 110 -7.55 -2.15 -0.14
CA MET A 110 -7.97 -3.38 -0.83
C MET A 110 -7.03 -4.54 -0.57
N MET A 111 -5.72 -4.29 -0.47
CA MET A 111 -4.74 -5.27 -0.02
C MET A 111 -5.09 -5.81 1.37
N LEU A 112 -5.37 -4.93 2.34
CA LEU A 112 -5.74 -5.32 3.69
C LEU A 112 -7.10 -6.03 3.77
N TYR A 113 -8.10 -5.51 3.06
CA TYR A 113 -9.44 -6.10 3.01
C TYR A 113 -9.39 -7.51 2.40
N GLY A 114 -8.78 -7.66 1.22
CA GLY A 114 -8.63 -8.94 0.56
C GLY A 114 -7.74 -9.93 1.33
N LEU A 115 -6.83 -9.43 2.16
CA LEU A 115 -6.04 -10.29 3.04
C LEU A 115 -6.89 -10.89 4.16
N ALA A 116 -7.78 -10.08 4.75
CA ALA A 116 -8.67 -10.49 5.84
C ALA A 116 -9.87 -11.30 5.32
N PHE A 117 -10.40 -10.94 4.16
CA PHE A 117 -11.56 -11.53 3.51
C PHE A 117 -11.23 -11.84 2.05
N PRO A 118 -10.62 -13.01 1.78
CA PRO A 118 -10.18 -13.37 0.44
C PRO A 118 -11.32 -13.33 -0.58
N PRO A 119 -11.10 -12.76 -1.77
CA PRO A 119 -12.08 -12.77 -2.85
C PRO A 119 -12.43 -14.21 -3.24
N ALA A 120 -13.72 -14.47 -3.50
CA ALA A 120 -14.20 -15.82 -3.83
C ALA A 120 -14.01 -16.19 -5.30
N SER A 121 -13.97 -15.20 -6.20
CA SER A 121 -14.05 -15.38 -7.66
C SER A 121 -12.76 -15.07 -8.41
N GLU A 122 -11.73 -14.53 -7.74
CA GLU A 122 -10.48 -14.08 -8.36
C GLU A 122 -9.32 -14.18 -7.35
N SER A 123 -8.07 -14.03 -7.81
CA SER A 123 -6.92 -13.97 -6.90
C SER A 123 -6.91 -12.66 -6.10
N TRP A 124 -6.18 -12.65 -4.98
CA TRP A 124 -5.97 -11.43 -4.20
C TRP A 124 -5.32 -10.32 -5.03
N SER A 125 -4.31 -10.64 -5.83
CA SER A 125 -3.62 -9.70 -6.71
C SER A 125 -4.56 -9.13 -7.80
N ALA A 126 -5.37 -9.98 -8.44
CA ALA A 126 -6.35 -9.54 -9.43
C ALA A 126 -7.41 -8.61 -8.82
N TYR A 127 -7.91 -8.94 -7.63
CA TYR A 127 -8.86 -8.10 -6.90
C TYR A 127 -8.29 -6.70 -6.59
N VAL A 128 -7.05 -6.64 -6.09
CA VAL A 128 -6.37 -5.36 -5.80
C VAL A 128 -6.15 -4.57 -7.09
N ARG A 129 -5.63 -5.22 -8.15
CA ARG A 129 -5.39 -4.58 -9.45
C ARG A 129 -6.66 -3.97 -10.01
N ARG A 130 -7.78 -4.71 -10.01
CA ARG A 130 -9.08 -4.26 -10.50
C ARG A 130 -9.60 -3.04 -9.74
N ALA A 131 -9.36 -2.95 -8.44
CA ALA A 131 -9.75 -1.78 -7.65
C ALA A 131 -8.89 -0.55 -7.96
N VAL A 132 -7.58 -0.73 -8.17
CA VAL A 132 -6.67 0.33 -8.61
C VAL A 132 -7.03 0.81 -10.02
N GLU A 133 -7.34 -0.13 -10.91
CA GLU A 133 -7.79 0.17 -12.26
C GLU A 133 -9.06 1.02 -12.26
N ALA A 134 -10.04 0.65 -11.44
CA ALA A 134 -11.27 1.41 -11.30
C ALA A 134 -11.01 2.86 -10.85
N ILE A 135 -10.15 3.11 -9.85
CA ILE A 135 -9.87 4.49 -9.41
C ILE A 135 -9.09 5.29 -10.46
N ILE A 136 -8.18 4.66 -11.20
CA ILE A 136 -7.39 5.33 -12.24
C ILE A 136 -8.27 5.68 -13.46
N ILE A 137 -9.12 4.76 -13.91
CA ILE A 137 -9.98 4.95 -15.10
C ILE A 137 -11.17 5.87 -14.80
N LEU A 138 -11.79 5.73 -13.62
CA LEU A 138 -12.98 6.52 -13.25
C LEU A 138 -12.64 7.93 -12.78
N CYS A 139 -11.36 8.27 -12.58
CA CYS A 139 -10.94 9.65 -12.41
C CYS A 139 -10.88 10.30 -13.80
N PRO A 140 -11.86 11.13 -14.19
CA PRO A 140 -11.92 11.64 -15.54
C PRO A 140 -10.67 12.46 -15.85
N ILE A 141 -10.06 12.21 -17.01
CA ILE A 141 -9.14 13.15 -17.63
C ILE A 141 -9.96 14.42 -17.88
N LYS A 142 -9.79 15.43 -17.02
CA LYS A 142 -10.29 16.77 -17.34
C LYS A 142 -9.38 17.29 -18.44
N TYR A 143 -9.79 17.08 -19.69
CA TYR A 143 -9.22 17.80 -20.82
C TYR A 143 -9.47 19.29 -20.58
N PHE A 144 -8.40 20.07 -20.47
CA PHE A 144 -8.44 21.54 -20.49
C PHE A 144 -8.84 22.03 -21.89
#